data_AF-A0A2M8HM59-F1
#
_entry.id   AF-A0A2M8HM59-F1
#
_cell.length_a   1.000
_cell.length_b   1.000
_cell.length_c   1.000
_cell.angle_alpha   90.00
_cell.angle_beta   90.00
_cell.angle_gamma   90.00
#
_symmetry.space_group_name_H-M   'P 1'
#
loop_
_entity.id
_entity.type
_entity.pdbx_description
1 polymer ?
#
loop_
_entity_poly.entity_id
_entity_poly.type
_entity_poly.pdbx_seq_one_letter_code
_entity_poly.pdbx_strand_id
1 'polypeptide(L)'
;MDLKNSNKLVLGGLGAAVIGVFLSFLLVLEYFGSAGALGQGLCSVVGSGDSCHQVASSSYSAIRNLPFLGDIPIALFGLGFYGSMAFGYFRLNQAKDEAEAKSTVDLLFIFACLALAIDFVLLIISVGVIGTICSMCVMTYLVSIALLGIAYLLKKKMSTVEKVDIVTNLKKNILNYAIAFLAFFSLGQAIGKSTSNQMNLGSENGSGSFQTKITAFEAKPSLNLDLKGSAIAGNPDAPIVIVKYADFNCGHCMHTSHVLNDMIREFDGLVKVVYMNFPLDGNCNRLVQGQRPGASSCIAATAALCGDRQGKFKTIYDGLYKDTENGVMHSPSTVLNLASKSSLNMNEFKACMGSGVTTAQLNKEIDQAEKLNIQSTPSLFINNKALDPGSPDEDYLRALLKYLVNKA
;
A
#
# COMPACT_ATOMS: atom_id res chain seq x y z
N MET A 1 2.47 18.69 44.92
CA MET A 1 3.55 18.79 43.93
C MET A 1 3.15 19.84 42.90
N ASP A 2 3.98 20.87 42.64
CA ASP A 2 3.58 21.97 41.77
C ASP A 2 3.52 21.51 40.29
N LEU A 3 2.33 21.20 39.78
CA LEU A 3 2.03 20.88 38.37
C LEU A 3 2.72 21.88 37.41
N LYS A 4 2.88 23.12 37.87
CA LYS A 4 3.58 24.23 37.20
C LYS A 4 5.03 23.90 36.81
N ASN A 5 5.74 23.08 37.59
CA ASN A 5 7.15 22.73 37.33
C ASN A 5 7.34 21.53 36.38
N SER A 6 6.25 20.86 36.00
CA SER A 6 6.24 19.80 34.97
C SER A 6 5.68 20.27 33.62
N ASN A 7 5.27 21.54 33.53
CA ASN A 7 4.64 22.11 32.34
C ASN A 7 5.49 21.94 31.07
N LYS A 8 6.82 22.05 31.16
CA LYS A 8 7.73 21.81 30.02
C LYS A 8 7.67 20.37 29.50
N LEU A 9 7.56 19.38 30.38
CA LEU A 9 7.47 17.97 29.98
C LEU A 9 6.09 17.67 29.37
N VAL A 10 5.02 18.23 29.95
CA VAL A 10 3.67 18.07 29.42
C VAL A 10 3.53 18.70 28.03
N LEU A 11 4.03 19.93 27.85
CA LEU A 11 4.07 20.60 26.56
C LEU A 11 4.96 19.87 25.55
N GLY A 12 6.11 19.34 26.00
CA GLY A 12 6.97 18.51 25.16
C GLY A 12 6.27 17.24 24.68
N GLY A 13 5.53 16.57 25.57
CA GLY A 13 4.75 15.38 25.22
C GLY A 13 3.60 15.70 24.27
N LEU A 14 2.89 16.81 24.49
CA LEU A 14 1.87 17.29 23.57
C LEU A 14 2.46 17.59 22.19
N GLY A 15 3.59 18.29 22.13
CA GLY A 15 4.28 18.61 20.87
C GLY A 15 4.70 17.34 20.12
N ALA A 16 5.31 16.37 20.80
CA ALA A 16 5.69 15.09 20.21
C ALA A 16 4.46 14.32 19.68
N ALA A 17 3.35 14.31 20.43
CA ALA A 17 2.12 13.64 20.00
C ALA A 17 1.50 14.33 18.76
N VAL A 18 1.50 15.66 18.70
CA VAL A 18 1.05 16.42 17.52
C VAL A 18 1.92 16.13 16.29
N ILE A 19 3.23 16.01 16.45
CA ILE A 19 4.13 15.58 15.37
C ILE A 19 3.76 14.16 14.91
N GLY A 20 3.49 13.24 15.84
CA GLY A 20 3.03 11.89 15.51
C GLY A 20 1.69 11.86 14.75
N VAL A 21 0.73 12.71 15.14
CA VAL A 21 -0.53 12.93 14.42
C VAL A 21 -0.26 13.38 12.98
N PHE A 22 0.61 14.38 12.81
CA PHE A 22 0.96 14.91 11.50
C PHE A 22 1.62 13.85 10.60
N LEU A 23 2.64 13.15 11.10
CA LEU A 23 3.33 12.09 10.35
C LEU A 23 2.38 10.95 9.98
N SER A 24 1.54 10.50 10.91
CA SER A 24 0.57 9.44 10.65
C SER A 24 -0.49 9.87 9.65
N PHE A 25 -0.93 11.13 9.71
CA PHE A 25 -1.85 11.68 8.73
C PHE A 25 -1.24 11.71 7.33
N LEU A 26 0.03 12.09 7.18
CA LEU A 26 0.73 12.01 5.89
C LEU A 26 0.83 10.59 5.36
N LEU A 27 1.11 9.60 6.23
CA LEU A 27 1.11 8.19 5.86
C LEU A 27 -0.28 7.70 5.41
N VAL A 28 -1.36 8.18 6.04
CA VAL A 28 -2.73 7.92 5.59
C VAL A 28 -2.95 8.50 4.19
N LEU A 29 -2.54 9.76 3.96
CA LEU A 29 -2.67 10.37 2.64
C LEU A 29 -1.86 9.63 1.58
N GLU A 30 -0.63 9.21 1.89
CA GLU A 30 0.25 8.45 0.99
C GLU A 30 -0.40 7.12 0.59
N TYR A 31 -0.95 6.39 1.56
CA TYR A 31 -1.66 5.14 1.30
C TYR A 31 -2.85 5.33 0.35
N PHE A 32 -3.61 6.42 0.52
CA PHE A 32 -4.73 6.76 -0.37
C PHE A 32 -4.30 7.52 -1.64
N GLY A 33 -3.00 7.66 -1.91
CA GLY A 33 -2.47 8.31 -3.11
C GLY A 33 -2.66 9.84 -3.16
N SER A 34 -2.85 10.48 -2.01
CA SER A 34 -3.23 11.90 -1.87
C SER A 34 -2.22 12.80 -1.17
N ALA A 35 -1.03 12.31 -0.83
CA ALA A 35 -0.03 13.09 -0.10
C ALA A 35 0.62 14.23 -0.91
N GLY A 36 0.51 14.21 -2.24
CA GLY A 36 1.00 15.25 -3.14
C GLY A 36 2.50 15.57 -2.95
N ALA A 37 2.88 16.83 -3.20
CA ALA A 37 4.28 17.29 -3.12
C ALA A 37 4.85 17.27 -1.68
N LEU A 38 4.00 17.41 -0.66
CA LEU A 38 4.41 17.43 0.75
C LEU A 38 4.85 16.04 1.24
N GLY A 39 4.15 14.98 0.85
CA GLY A 39 4.54 13.60 1.15
C GLY A 39 5.85 13.20 0.50
N GLN A 40 6.02 13.53 -0.79
CA GLN A 40 7.24 13.24 -1.55
C GLN A 40 8.46 14.02 -1.03
N GLY A 41 8.28 15.30 -0.68
CA GLY A 41 9.33 16.12 -0.08
C GLY A 41 9.83 15.56 1.24
N LEU A 42 8.93 15.10 2.12
CA LEU A 42 9.33 14.53 3.41
C LEU A 42 9.90 13.11 3.28
N CYS A 43 9.42 12.30 2.32
CA CYS A 43 9.97 10.96 2.08
C CYS A 43 11.40 11.01 1.53
N SER A 44 11.73 12.02 0.71
CA SER A 44 13.06 12.20 0.11
C SER A 44 14.12 12.80 1.05
N VAL A 45 13.72 13.49 2.13
CA VAL A 45 14.67 14.13 3.08
C VAL A 45 15.41 13.11 3.95
N VAL A 46 14.87 11.91 4.13
CA VAL A 46 15.40 10.92 5.10
C VAL A 46 15.68 9.56 4.42
N GLY A 47 15.57 9.42 3.09
CA GLY A 47 15.77 8.14 2.40
C GLY A 47 15.95 8.23 0.89
N SER A 48 16.33 7.11 0.27
CA SER A 48 16.47 6.96 -1.19
C SER A 48 15.10 6.88 -1.86
N GLY A 49 14.54 8.02 -2.25
CA GLY A 49 13.51 8.22 -3.28
C GLY A 49 12.14 7.55 -3.12
N ASP A 50 12.09 6.23 -2.92
CA ASP A 50 10.90 5.37 -3.08
C ASP A 50 10.61 4.45 -1.87
N SER A 51 11.32 4.60 -0.74
CA SER A 51 11.19 3.66 0.38
C SER A 51 9.81 3.71 1.06
N CYS A 52 9.18 4.89 1.14
CA CYS A 52 7.85 5.03 1.73
C CYS A 52 6.77 4.40 0.84
N HIS A 53 6.84 4.62 -0.48
CA HIS A 53 5.90 4.03 -1.43
C HIS A 53 6.00 2.50 -1.43
N GLN A 54 7.21 1.93 -1.39
CA GLN A 54 7.39 0.47 -1.32
C GLN A 54 6.70 -0.12 -0.09
N VAL A 55 6.87 0.50 1.08
CA VAL A 55 6.20 0.03 2.31
C VAL A 55 4.69 0.24 2.24
N ALA A 56 4.22 1.40 1.74
CA ALA A 56 2.79 1.71 1.62
C ALA A 56 2.05 0.77 0.63
N SER A 57 2.74 0.29 -0.40
CA SER A 57 2.19 -0.65 -1.39
C SER A 57 2.22 -2.13 -0.96
N SER A 58 2.87 -2.45 0.16
CA SER A 58 3.01 -3.83 0.63
C SER A 58 1.67 -4.43 1.11
N SER A 59 1.59 -5.76 1.19
CA SER A 59 0.43 -6.44 1.80
C SER A 59 0.26 -6.09 3.28
N TYR A 60 1.36 -5.71 3.95
CA TYR A 60 1.40 -5.38 5.38
C TYR A 60 1.04 -3.93 5.69
N SER A 61 0.76 -3.08 4.70
CA SER A 61 0.42 -1.66 4.96
C SER A 61 -1.02 -1.45 5.42
N ALA A 62 -1.88 -2.45 5.26
CA ALA A 62 -3.30 -2.38 5.59
C ALA A 62 -3.85 -3.72 6.07
N ILE A 63 -4.89 -3.64 6.90
CA ILE A 63 -5.80 -4.76 7.14
C ILE A 63 -6.80 -4.76 5.99
N ARG A 64 -6.68 -5.74 5.10
CA ARG A 64 -7.44 -5.80 3.86
C ARG A 64 -8.76 -6.56 4.03
N ASN A 65 -9.73 -6.25 3.18
CA ASN A 65 -11.01 -6.97 3.07
C ASN A 65 -11.83 -7.04 4.38
N LEU A 66 -11.84 -5.95 5.18
CA LEU A 66 -12.73 -5.87 6.34
C LEU A 66 -14.18 -5.69 5.88
N PRO A 67 -15.13 -6.51 6.40
CA PRO A 67 -16.55 -6.36 6.10
C PRO A 67 -17.01 -4.92 6.34
N PHE A 68 -17.73 -4.35 5.37
CA PHE A 68 -18.29 -2.99 5.39
C PHE A 68 -17.29 -1.81 5.39
N LEU A 69 -16.04 -2.00 5.81
CA LEU A 69 -15.06 -0.92 5.96
C LEU A 69 -14.01 -0.87 4.82
N GLY A 70 -13.86 -1.97 4.08
CA GLY A 70 -12.86 -2.10 3.02
C GLY A 70 -11.45 -2.19 3.60
N ASP A 71 -10.45 -1.71 2.86
CA ASP A 71 -9.07 -1.71 3.35
C ASP A 71 -8.86 -0.61 4.40
N ILE A 72 -8.22 -0.97 5.51
CA ILE A 72 -7.87 -0.06 6.60
C ILE A 72 -6.35 0.00 6.73
N PRO A 73 -5.70 1.11 6.32
CA PRO A 73 -4.26 1.26 6.50
C PRO A 73 -3.84 1.28 7.96
N ILE A 74 -2.68 0.68 8.26
CA ILE A 74 -2.09 0.66 9.61
C ILE A 74 -1.84 2.11 10.10
N ALA A 75 -1.55 3.03 9.19
CA ALA A 75 -1.36 4.44 9.48
C ALA A 75 -2.56 5.10 10.20
N LEU A 76 -3.80 4.60 10.01
CA LEU A 76 -4.96 5.10 10.75
C LEU A 76 -4.93 4.72 12.23
N PHE A 77 -4.41 3.54 12.56
CA PHE A 77 -4.19 3.15 13.95
C PHE A 77 -3.14 4.04 14.60
N GLY A 78 -2.08 4.38 13.84
CA GLY A 78 -1.11 5.39 14.25
C GLY A 78 -1.76 6.75 14.52
N LEU A 79 -2.60 7.23 13.60
CA LEU A 79 -3.31 8.50 13.76
C LEU A 79 -4.24 8.50 14.98
N GLY A 80 -5.01 7.42 15.18
CA GLY A 80 -5.84 7.24 16.37
C GLY A 80 -5.02 7.21 17.66
N PHE A 81 -3.89 6.50 17.65
CA PHE A 81 -2.96 6.41 18.79
C PHE A 81 -2.36 7.77 19.16
N TYR A 82 -1.69 8.45 18.21
CA TYR A 82 -1.05 9.73 18.49
C TYR A 82 -2.08 10.82 18.83
N GLY A 83 -3.27 10.77 18.23
CA GLY A 83 -4.40 11.64 18.60
C GLY A 83 -4.86 11.41 20.05
N SER A 84 -4.93 10.16 20.48
CA SER A 84 -5.25 9.80 21.87
C SER A 84 -4.15 10.23 22.85
N MET A 85 -2.89 10.12 22.46
CA MET A 85 -1.75 10.63 23.24
C MET A 85 -1.81 12.15 23.37
N ALA A 86 -2.08 12.87 22.28
CA ALA A 86 -2.23 14.33 22.28
C ALA A 86 -3.38 14.77 23.19
N PHE A 87 -4.52 14.08 23.12
CA PHE A 87 -5.65 14.29 24.04
C PHE A 87 -5.24 14.07 25.50
N GLY A 88 -4.48 13.01 25.79
CA GLY A 88 -4.01 12.73 27.15
C GLY A 88 -3.07 13.80 27.70
N TYR A 89 -2.09 14.28 26.92
CA TYR A 89 -1.23 15.39 27.33
C TYR A 89 -1.99 16.71 27.47
N PHE A 90 -3.00 16.96 26.62
CA PHE A 90 -3.89 18.12 26.74
C PHE A 90 -4.74 18.06 28.02
N ARG A 91 -5.27 16.88 28.37
CA ARG A 91 -5.96 16.65 29.65
C ARG A 91 -5.03 16.85 30.84
N LEU A 92 -3.81 16.32 30.77
CA LEU A 92 -2.81 16.48 31.81
C LEU A 92 -2.45 17.95 32.05
N ASN A 93 -2.39 18.77 30.99
CA ASN A 93 -2.17 20.21 31.08
C ASN A 93 -3.31 20.96 31.79
N GLN A 94 -4.53 20.40 31.76
CA GLN A 94 -5.71 20.98 32.41
C GLN A 94 -6.04 20.34 33.76
N ALA A 95 -5.32 19.29 34.15
CA ALA A 95 -5.58 18.58 35.40
C ALA A 95 -5.36 19.50 36.59
N LYS A 96 -6.39 19.64 37.42
CA LYS A 96 -6.34 20.41 38.69
C LYS A 96 -6.06 19.50 39.88
N ASP A 97 -6.36 18.21 39.74
CA ASP A 97 -6.20 17.18 40.77
C ASP A 97 -4.97 16.31 40.46
N GLU A 98 -4.13 16.09 41.48
CA GLU A 98 -2.94 15.25 41.39
C GLU A 98 -3.28 13.78 41.14
N ALA A 99 -4.42 13.28 41.64
CA ALA A 99 -4.87 11.92 41.39
C ALA A 99 -5.27 11.72 39.92
N GLU A 100 -5.96 12.69 39.33
CA GLU A 100 -6.30 12.69 37.90
C GLU A 100 -5.05 12.78 37.03
N ALA A 101 -4.11 13.66 37.39
CA ALA A 101 -2.85 13.83 36.68
C ALA A 101 -2.02 12.54 36.70
N LYS A 102 -1.92 11.88 37.86
CA LYS A 102 -1.25 10.59 38.01
C LYS A 102 -1.90 9.49 37.16
N SER A 103 -3.22 9.35 37.22
CA SER A 103 -3.95 8.37 36.41
C SER A 103 -3.70 8.58 34.92
N THR A 104 -3.73 9.83 34.47
CA THR A 104 -3.44 10.21 33.08
C THR A 104 -2.03 9.82 32.65
N VAL A 105 -1.03 10.10 33.49
CA VAL A 105 0.37 9.74 33.23
C VAL A 105 0.59 8.23 33.19
N ASP A 106 -0.06 7.48 34.08
CA ASP A 106 0.02 6.02 34.07
C ASP A 106 -0.58 5.42 32.78
N LEU A 107 -1.68 5.97 32.29
CA LEU A 107 -2.27 5.56 30.99
C LEU A 107 -1.36 5.91 29.81
N LEU A 108 -0.83 7.14 29.77
CA LEU A 108 0.11 7.57 28.72
C LEU A 108 1.35 6.66 28.68
N PHE A 109 1.87 6.26 29.83
CA PHE A 109 3.00 5.35 29.92
C PHE A 109 2.64 3.95 29.39
N ILE A 110 1.50 3.39 29.77
CA ILE A 110 1.04 2.08 29.29
C ILE A 110 0.85 2.09 27.77
N PHE A 111 0.17 3.11 27.24
CA PHE A 111 -0.04 3.25 25.80
C PHE A 111 1.29 3.43 25.04
N ALA A 112 2.24 4.20 25.56
CA ALA A 112 3.55 4.35 24.95
C ALA A 112 4.36 3.03 24.96
N CYS A 113 4.28 2.22 26.01
CA CYS A 113 4.88 0.88 26.04
C CYS A 113 4.26 -0.05 24.99
N LEU A 114 2.93 -0.06 24.87
CA LEU A 114 2.24 -0.87 23.87
C LEU A 114 2.61 -0.44 22.44
N ALA A 115 2.70 0.87 22.20
CA ALA A 115 3.12 1.40 20.90
C ALA A 115 4.54 0.95 20.52
N LEU A 116 5.51 1.00 21.43
CA LEU A 116 6.87 0.52 21.13
C LEU A 116 6.92 -1.00 20.87
N ALA A 117 6.09 -1.79 21.54
CA ALA A 117 6.00 -3.21 21.25
C ALA A 117 5.47 -3.47 19.82
N ILE A 118 4.47 -2.69 19.39
CA ILE A 118 3.94 -2.75 18.02
C ILE A 118 4.98 -2.25 17.02
N ASP A 119 5.64 -1.12 17.28
CA ASP A 119 6.69 -0.54 16.43
C ASP A 119 7.84 -1.53 16.21
N PHE A 120 8.22 -2.28 17.25
CA PHE A 120 9.24 -3.33 17.14
C PHE A 120 8.81 -4.46 16.19
N VAL A 121 7.55 -4.91 16.26
CA VAL A 121 7.01 -5.90 15.32
C VAL A 121 6.98 -5.36 13.90
N LEU A 122 6.51 -4.12 13.71
CA LEU A 122 6.46 -3.48 12.39
C LEU A 122 7.85 -3.27 11.80
N LEU A 123 8.85 -2.93 12.64
CA LEU A 123 10.24 -2.83 12.22
C LEU A 123 10.79 -4.19 11.77
N ILE A 124 10.50 -5.27 12.50
CA ILE A 124 10.88 -6.63 12.10
C ILE A 124 10.26 -7.00 10.74
N ILE A 125 8.99 -6.68 10.51
CA ILE A 125 8.34 -6.91 9.21
C ILE A 125 9.00 -6.07 8.11
N SER A 126 9.26 -4.79 8.39
CA SER A 126 9.88 -3.87 7.42
C SER A 126 11.26 -4.34 6.98
N VAL A 127 12.10 -4.77 7.93
CA VAL A 127 13.48 -5.22 7.65
C VAL A 127 13.52 -6.67 7.16
N GLY A 128 12.77 -7.56 7.80
CA GLY A 128 12.84 -9.00 7.58
C GLY A 128 11.98 -9.53 6.45
N VAL A 129 10.87 -8.86 6.13
CA VAL A 129 9.93 -9.30 5.08
C VAL A 129 9.95 -8.36 3.88
N ILE A 130 9.83 -7.06 4.11
CA ILE A 130 9.78 -6.06 3.02
C ILE A 130 11.19 -5.73 2.50
N GLY A 131 12.22 -5.82 3.35
CA GLY A 131 13.60 -5.52 3.00
C GLY A 131 13.86 -4.03 2.73
N THR A 132 12.99 -3.15 3.21
CA THR A 132 13.08 -1.69 3.03
C THR A 132 12.73 -1.00 4.33
N ILE A 133 13.46 0.08 4.67
CA ILE A 133 13.17 0.92 5.83
C ILE A 133 12.49 2.19 5.35
N CYS A 134 11.21 2.35 5.67
CA CYS A 134 10.47 3.58 5.40
C CYS A 134 10.91 4.67 6.37
N SER A 135 11.37 5.79 5.83
CA SER A 135 11.88 6.90 6.63
C SER A 135 10.81 7.56 7.50
N MET A 136 9.56 7.67 7.00
CA MET A 136 8.43 8.14 7.79
C MET A 136 8.13 7.23 8.98
N CYS A 137 8.22 5.91 8.79
CA CYS A 137 8.03 4.94 9.88
C CYS A 137 9.12 5.10 10.95
N VAL A 138 10.38 5.31 10.55
CA VAL A 138 11.46 5.60 11.50
C VAL A 138 11.16 6.86 12.30
N MET A 139 10.67 7.93 11.67
CA MET A 139 10.28 9.14 12.38
C MET A 139 9.16 8.88 13.38
N THR A 140 8.14 8.11 13.02
CA THR A 140 7.07 7.72 13.97
C THR A 140 7.62 6.90 15.14
N TYR A 141 8.57 5.99 14.89
CA TYR A 141 9.21 5.21 15.97
C TYR A 141 10.01 6.11 16.92
N LEU A 142 10.73 7.10 16.40
CA LEU A 142 11.44 8.08 17.23
C LEU A 142 10.47 8.92 18.07
N VAL A 143 9.31 9.29 17.51
CA VAL A 143 8.24 9.97 18.26
C VAL A 143 7.70 9.07 19.38
N SER A 144 7.43 7.78 19.11
CA SER A 144 6.99 6.82 20.13
C SER A 144 7.99 6.68 21.29
N ILE A 145 9.30 6.60 20.98
CA ILE A 145 10.37 6.54 21.98
C ILE A 145 10.38 7.83 22.82
N ALA A 146 10.26 9.00 22.19
CA ALA A 146 10.23 10.28 22.88
C ALA A 146 9.01 10.38 23.83
N LEU A 147 7.83 9.97 23.37
CA LEU A 147 6.61 9.92 24.18
C LEU A 147 6.76 9.00 25.39
N LEU A 148 7.35 7.81 25.22
CA LEU A 148 7.64 6.91 26.35
C LEU A 148 8.60 7.56 27.34
N GLY A 149 9.68 8.18 26.86
CA GLY A 149 10.65 8.87 27.70
C GLY A 149 10.01 9.98 28.54
N ILE A 150 9.16 10.81 27.91
CA ILE A 150 8.44 11.89 28.59
C ILE A 150 7.44 11.32 29.61
N ALA A 151 6.65 10.31 29.23
CA ALA A 151 5.69 9.65 30.12
C ALA A 151 6.40 9.01 31.32
N TYR A 152 7.55 8.35 31.10
CA TYR A 152 8.38 7.78 32.17
C TYR A 152 8.91 8.85 33.14
N LEU A 153 9.42 9.97 32.63
CA LEU A 153 9.90 11.08 33.46
C LEU A 153 8.78 11.70 34.30
N LEU A 154 7.59 11.87 33.72
CA LEU A 154 6.39 12.34 34.43
C LEU A 154 5.97 11.33 35.50
N LYS A 155 5.93 10.03 35.16
CA LYS A 155 5.57 8.95 36.08
C LYS A 155 6.52 8.87 37.27
N LYS A 156 7.83 8.98 37.03
CA LYS A 156 8.86 9.01 38.07
C LYS A 156 8.64 10.18 39.04
N LYS A 157 8.31 11.37 38.52
CA LYS A 157 8.00 12.54 39.36
C LYS A 157 6.76 12.32 40.23
N MET A 158 5.77 11.55 39.75
CA MET A 158 4.50 11.29 40.45
C MET A 158 4.50 10.01 41.32
N SER A 159 5.66 9.39 41.54
CA SER A 159 5.78 8.12 42.29
C SER A 159 5.43 8.23 43.78
N THR A 160 5.32 9.44 44.33
CA THR A 160 5.03 9.70 45.75
C THR A 160 3.54 9.88 46.05
N VAL A 161 2.69 9.98 45.02
CA VAL A 161 1.24 10.07 45.19
C VAL A 161 0.69 8.68 45.52
N GLU A 162 -0.23 8.63 46.48
CA GLU A 162 -0.83 7.41 47.03
C GLU A 162 -1.35 6.48 45.92
N LYS A 163 -1.36 5.16 46.19
CA LYS A 163 -1.76 4.14 45.21
C LYS A 163 -3.21 4.36 44.80
N VAL A 164 -3.40 4.99 43.66
CA VAL A 164 -4.67 5.06 42.96
C VAL A 164 -5.02 3.66 42.45
N ASP A 165 -6.26 3.23 42.68
CA ASP A 165 -6.76 1.97 42.16
C ASP A 165 -6.85 2.03 40.63
N ILE A 166 -5.87 1.41 39.98
CA ILE A 166 -5.63 1.50 38.53
C ILE A 166 -6.82 0.94 37.76
N VAL A 167 -7.45 -0.13 38.25
CA VAL A 167 -8.53 -0.84 37.54
C VAL A 167 -9.79 0.02 37.44
N THR A 168 -10.16 0.67 38.55
CA THR A 168 -11.38 1.47 38.66
C THR A 168 -11.28 2.76 37.83
N ASN A 169 -10.12 3.42 37.84
CA ASN A 169 -9.88 4.63 37.04
C ASN A 169 -9.57 4.36 35.57
N LEU A 170 -8.95 3.21 35.24
CA LEU A 170 -8.83 2.74 33.87
C LEU A 170 -10.22 2.63 33.24
N LYS A 171 -11.18 1.94 33.88
CA LYS A 171 -12.56 1.83 33.36
C LYS A 171 -13.26 3.17 33.16
N LYS A 172 -13.02 4.15 34.04
CA LYS A 172 -13.64 5.48 33.97
C LYS A 172 -13.09 6.33 32.82
N ASN A 173 -11.79 6.26 32.57
CA ASN A 173 -11.12 7.12 31.60
C ASN A 173 -10.92 6.46 30.23
N ILE A 174 -10.90 5.12 30.15
CA ILE A 174 -10.67 4.40 28.90
C ILE A 174 -11.70 4.73 27.83
N LEU A 175 -12.94 5.04 28.22
CA LEU A 175 -13.98 5.47 27.29
C LEU A 175 -13.62 6.79 26.61
N ASN A 176 -13.08 7.77 27.34
CA ASN A 176 -12.67 9.06 26.77
C ASN A 176 -11.51 8.90 25.77
N TYR A 177 -10.55 8.02 26.09
CA TYR A 177 -9.45 7.70 25.18
C TYR A 177 -9.92 6.90 23.96
N ALA A 178 -10.87 5.98 24.13
CA ALA A 178 -11.48 5.26 23.02
C ALA A 178 -12.25 6.21 22.09
N ILE A 179 -12.98 7.18 22.65
CA ILE A 179 -13.66 8.23 21.87
C ILE A 179 -12.62 9.08 21.11
N ALA A 180 -11.55 9.52 21.77
CA ALA A 180 -10.49 10.28 21.11
C ALA A 180 -9.84 9.46 19.97
N PHE A 181 -9.52 8.19 20.23
CA PHE A 181 -8.99 7.26 19.24
C PHE A 181 -9.92 7.15 18.03
N LEU A 182 -11.19 6.84 18.27
CA LEU A 182 -12.19 6.68 17.22
C LEU A 182 -12.44 7.98 16.45
N ALA A 183 -12.39 9.13 17.11
CA ALA A 183 -12.53 10.44 16.46
C ALA A 183 -11.38 10.70 15.47
N PHE A 184 -10.13 10.53 15.90
CA PHE A 184 -8.98 10.70 15.00
C PHE A 184 -8.91 9.63 13.91
N PHE A 185 -9.25 8.38 14.25
CA PHE A 185 -9.31 7.27 13.30
C PHE A 185 -10.37 7.52 12.22
N SER A 186 -11.60 7.83 12.63
CA SER A 186 -12.71 8.08 11.69
C SER A 186 -12.49 9.34 10.87
N LEU A 187 -11.94 10.40 11.46
CA LEU A 187 -11.55 11.61 10.74
C LEU A 187 -10.46 11.32 9.71
N GLY A 188 -9.43 10.55 10.07
CA GLY A 188 -8.40 10.12 9.13
C GLY A 188 -8.95 9.28 7.98
N GLN A 189 -9.84 8.34 8.29
CA GLN A 189 -10.48 7.49 7.28
C GLN A 189 -11.37 8.33 6.36
N ALA A 190 -12.14 9.26 6.93
CA ALA A 190 -13.00 10.17 6.19
C ALA A 190 -12.17 11.10 5.30
N ILE A 191 -11.11 11.73 5.82
CA ILE A 191 -10.26 12.63 5.03
C ILE A 191 -9.45 11.85 3.99
N GLY A 192 -8.87 10.71 4.33
CA GLY A 192 -8.12 9.88 3.39
C GLY A 192 -8.99 9.44 2.21
N LYS A 193 -10.16 8.85 2.49
CA LYS A 193 -11.14 8.48 1.46
C LYS A 193 -11.75 9.70 0.77
N SER A 194 -12.01 10.81 1.48
CA SER A 194 -12.57 12.03 0.90
C SER A 194 -11.58 12.79 0.05
N THR A 195 -10.27 12.71 0.31
CA THR A 195 -9.24 13.38 -0.49
C THR A 195 -8.92 12.55 -1.73
N SER A 196 -8.87 11.22 -1.58
CA SER A 196 -8.96 10.29 -2.71
C SER A 196 -10.22 10.56 -3.54
N ASN A 197 -11.37 10.69 -2.88
CA ASN A 197 -12.63 11.04 -3.53
C ASN A 197 -12.68 12.49 -3.99
N GLN A 198 -11.91 13.47 -3.50
CA GLN A 198 -11.93 14.87 -3.95
C GLN A 198 -11.00 15.10 -5.13
N MET A 199 -9.97 14.27 -5.31
CA MET A 199 -9.43 14.04 -6.65
C MET A 199 -10.48 13.45 -7.60
N ASN A 200 -11.52 12.80 -7.07
CA ASN A 200 -12.70 12.31 -7.83
C ASN A 200 -13.96 13.22 -7.74
N LEU A 201 -14.04 14.23 -6.88
CA LEU A 201 -15.23 15.08 -6.61
C LEU A 201 -14.97 16.57 -6.92
N GLY A 202 -13.71 16.97 -7.09
CA GLY A 202 -13.39 18.00 -8.10
C GLY A 202 -13.77 17.54 -9.53
N SER A 203 -14.12 16.26 -9.68
CA SER A 203 -14.72 15.62 -10.85
C SER A 203 -16.24 15.41 -10.73
N GLU A 204 -16.94 16.11 -9.82
CA GLU A 204 -18.42 16.13 -9.78
C GLU A 204 -19.04 17.39 -10.45
N ASN A 205 -18.23 18.13 -11.22
CA ASN A 205 -18.71 18.80 -12.43
C ASN A 205 -18.31 17.94 -13.63
N GLY A 206 -19.05 16.83 -13.77
CA GLY A 206 -18.84 15.77 -14.75
C GLY A 206 -18.82 16.27 -16.20
N SER A 207 -18.00 15.59 -17.00
CA SER A 207 -17.54 15.90 -18.37
C SER A 207 -16.24 16.71 -18.47
N GLY A 208 -16.05 17.83 -17.76
CA GLY A 208 -14.87 18.69 -17.98
C GLY A 208 -13.52 18.09 -17.53
N SER A 209 -13.50 17.41 -16.38
CA SER A 209 -12.28 16.86 -15.75
C SER A 209 -11.75 15.62 -16.48
N PHE A 210 -12.61 14.62 -16.73
CA PHE A 210 -12.21 13.45 -17.52
C PHE A 210 -11.94 13.82 -18.97
N GLN A 211 -12.67 14.76 -19.57
CA GLN A 211 -12.36 15.21 -20.93
C GLN A 211 -10.96 15.83 -21.00
N THR A 212 -10.54 16.57 -19.98
CA THR A 212 -9.18 17.12 -19.91
C THR A 212 -8.13 16.01 -19.79
N LYS A 213 -8.35 15.01 -18.92
CA LYS A 213 -7.45 13.85 -18.79
C LYS A 213 -7.40 13.00 -20.07
N ILE A 214 -8.55 12.76 -20.71
CA ILE A 214 -8.66 12.04 -21.98
C ILE A 214 -7.92 12.82 -23.08
N THR A 215 -8.11 14.13 -23.16
CA THR A 215 -7.40 14.99 -24.13
C THR A 215 -5.89 14.94 -23.89
N ALA A 216 -5.44 15.00 -22.63
CA ALA A 216 -4.04 14.86 -22.27
C ALA A 216 -3.49 13.47 -22.63
N PHE A 217 -4.25 12.40 -22.38
CA PHE A 217 -3.90 11.04 -22.79
C PHE A 217 -3.79 10.92 -24.32
N GLU A 218 -4.73 11.51 -25.06
CA GLU A 218 -4.67 11.51 -26.53
C GLU A 218 -3.47 12.28 -27.08
N ALA A 219 -3.03 13.33 -26.40
CA ALA A 219 -1.83 14.06 -26.76
C ALA A 219 -0.53 13.27 -26.51
N LYS A 220 -0.56 12.18 -25.72
CA LYS A 220 0.62 11.36 -25.47
C LYS A 220 1.11 10.68 -26.77
N PRO A 221 2.44 10.58 -26.95
CA PRO A 221 3.00 9.90 -28.12
C PRO A 221 2.62 8.42 -28.11
N SER A 222 2.36 7.88 -29.29
CA SER A 222 2.24 6.44 -29.47
C SER A 222 3.63 5.81 -29.37
N LEU A 223 3.73 4.73 -28.61
CA LEU A 223 4.94 3.95 -28.43
C LEU A 223 4.91 2.73 -29.34
N ASN A 224 6.04 2.08 -29.54
CA ASN A 224 6.12 0.83 -30.29
C ASN A 224 6.18 -0.34 -29.30
N LEU A 225 5.08 -1.09 -29.18
CA LEU A 225 5.02 -2.30 -28.36
C LEU A 225 5.00 -3.55 -29.25
N ASP A 226 5.99 -4.43 -29.09
CA ASP A 226 5.95 -5.78 -29.63
C ASP A 226 5.14 -6.67 -28.68
N LEU A 227 3.95 -7.06 -29.13
CA LEU A 227 2.99 -7.89 -28.40
C LEU A 227 2.96 -9.34 -28.93
N LYS A 228 3.90 -9.71 -29.82
CA LYS A 228 3.93 -11.05 -30.43
C LYS A 228 4.26 -12.11 -29.38
N GLY A 229 3.36 -13.08 -29.25
CA GLY A 229 3.50 -14.21 -28.33
C GLY A 229 3.17 -13.86 -26.88
N SER A 230 2.60 -12.68 -26.62
CA SER A 230 2.15 -12.28 -25.29
C SER A 230 0.77 -12.88 -24.97
N ALA A 231 0.54 -13.18 -23.70
CA ALA A 231 -0.73 -13.72 -23.24
C ALA A 231 -1.85 -12.67 -23.29
N ILE A 232 -3.05 -13.09 -23.69
CA ILE A 232 -4.22 -12.21 -23.91
C ILE A 232 -5.41 -12.70 -23.08
N ALA A 233 -6.16 -11.76 -22.50
CA ALA A 233 -7.51 -11.98 -22.01
C ALA A 233 -8.51 -11.08 -22.74
N GLY A 234 -9.74 -11.56 -22.90
CA GLY A 234 -10.78 -10.93 -23.72
C GLY A 234 -10.75 -11.43 -25.16
N ASN A 235 -11.52 -10.78 -26.04
CA ASN A 235 -11.60 -11.13 -27.45
C ASN A 235 -10.26 -10.79 -28.16
N PRO A 236 -9.54 -11.74 -28.79
CA PRO A 236 -8.30 -11.46 -29.52
C PRO A 236 -8.45 -10.40 -30.62
N ASP A 237 -9.64 -10.23 -31.17
CA ASP A 237 -9.96 -9.26 -32.23
C ASP A 237 -10.49 -7.93 -31.68
N ALA A 238 -10.51 -7.75 -30.36
CA ALA A 238 -10.96 -6.51 -29.74
C ALA A 238 -10.15 -5.30 -30.24
N PRO A 239 -10.82 -4.20 -30.64
CA PRO A 239 -10.17 -3.00 -31.18
C PRO A 239 -9.38 -2.22 -30.12
N ILE A 240 -9.75 -2.31 -28.85
CA ILE A 240 -9.03 -1.63 -27.76
C ILE A 240 -8.08 -2.61 -27.08
N VAL A 241 -6.80 -2.27 -27.10
CA VAL A 241 -5.73 -3.10 -26.52
C VAL A 241 -5.16 -2.41 -25.29
N ILE A 242 -5.35 -3.02 -24.13
CA ILE A 242 -4.72 -2.61 -22.89
C ILE A 242 -3.51 -3.51 -22.64
N VAL A 243 -2.30 -2.95 -22.59
CA VAL A 243 -1.09 -3.69 -22.23
C VAL A 243 -0.77 -3.42 -20.77
N LYS A 244 -0.59 -4.49 -19.98
CA LYS A 244 -0.26 -4.41 -18.55
C LYS A 244 1.09 -5.06 -18.28
N TYR A 245 2.07 -4.25 -17.87
CA TYR A 245 3.30 -4.71 -17.23
C TYR A 245 3.07 -4.89 -15.74
N ALA A 246 3.33 -6.09 -15.23
CA ALA A 246 2.97 -6.42 -13.86
C ALA A 246 3.87 -7.48 -13.20
N ASP A 247 3.82 -7.46 -11.88
CA ASP A 247 4.38 -8.47 -10.99
C ASP A 247 3.23 -9.21 -10.28
N PHE A 248 3.37 -10.52 -10.07
CA PHE A 248 2.33 -11.34 -9.43
C PHE A 248 2.25 -11.16 -7.90
N ASN A 249 3.35 -10.82 -7.24
CA ASN A 249 3.43 -10.49 -5.82
C ASN A 249 3.08 -9.02 -5.50
N CYS A 250 2.92 -8.16 -6.51
CA CYS A 250 2.57 -6.76 -6.31
C CYS A 250 1.06 -6.57 -6.03
N GLY A 251 0.72 -6.03 -4.86
CA GLY A 251 -0.68 -5.80 -4.47
C GLY A 251 -1.44 -4.83 -5.37
N HIS A 252 -0.78 -3.78 -5.90
CA HIS A 252 -1.40 -2.88 -6.89
C HIS A 252 -1.63 -3.57 -8.24
N CYS A 253 -0.73 -4.47 -8.64
CA CYS A 253 -0.92 -5.27 -9.83
C CYS A 253 -2.13 -6.18 -9.68
N MET A 254 -2.26 -6.86 -8.54
CA MET A 254 -3.42 -7.70 -8.21
C MET A 254 -4.72 -6.88 -8.28
N HIS A 255 -4.79 -5.73 -7.61
CA HIS A 255 -5.96 -4.84 -7.67
C HIS A 255 -6.29 -4.43 -9.12
N THR A 256 -5.29 -4.01 -9.89
CA THR A 256 -5.47 -3.65 -11.30
C THR A 256 -5.93 -4.85 -12.15
N SER A 257 -5.58 -6.09 -11.80
CA SER A 257 -6.13 -7.28 -12.46
C SER A 257 -7.64 -7.38 -12.29
N HIS A 258 -8.16 -7.11 -11.08
CA HIS A 258 -9.61 -7.11 -10.82
C HIS A 258 -10.31 -6.01 -11.64
N VAL A 259 -9.80 -4.78 -11.60
CA VAL A 259 -10.34 -3.66 -12.38
C VAL A 259 -10.37 -4.00 -13.88
N LEU A 260 -9.28 -4.54 -14.44
CA LEU A 260 -9.22 -4.89 -15.86
C LEU A 260 -10.13 -6.06 -16.23
N ASN A 261 -10.31 -7.04 -15.34
CA ASN A 261 -11.30 -8.10 -15.53
C ASN A 261 -12.72 -7.53 -15.58
N ASP A 262 -13.01 -6.49 -14.81
CA ASP A 262 -14.31 -5.81 -14.82
C ASP A 262 -14.49 -5.03 -16.12
N MET A 263 -13.44 -4.34 -16.60
CA MET A 263 -13.47 -3.67 -17.91
C MET A 263 -13.66 -4.65 -19.07
N ILE A 264 -13.01 -5.82 -19.06
CA ILE A 264 -13.23 -6.85 -20.09
C ILE A 264 -14.71 -7.29 -20.12
N ARG A 265 -15.35 -7.43 -18.95
CA ARG A 265 -16.78 -7.82 -18.87
C ARG A 265 -17.73 -6.69 -19.27
N GLU A 266 -17.44 -5.46 -18.88
CA GLU A 266 -18.26 -4.29 -19.22
C GLU A 266 -18.18 -3.94 -20.71
N PHE A 267 -17.00 -4.08 -21.31
CA PHE A 267 -16.73 -3.80 -22.72
C PHE A 267 -16.49 -5.09 -23.51
N ASP A 268 -17.38 -6.06 -23.33
CA ASP A 268 -17.25 -7.39 -23.95
C ASP A 268 -17.09 -7.29 -25.47
N GLY A 269 -16.15 -8.07 -26.01
CA GLY A 269 -15.75 -8.03 -27.42
C GLY A 269 -14.99 -6.78 -27.87
N LEU A 270 -14.96 -5.70 -27.08
CA LEU A 270 -14.36 -4.41 -27.45
C LEU A 270 -12.99 -4.16 -26.83
N VAL A 271 -12.72 -4.75 -25.68
CA VAL A 271 -11.46 -4.62 -24.94
C VAL A 271 -10.76 -5.97 -24.81
N LYS A 272 -9.46 -5.98 -25.10
CA LYS A 272 -8.55 -7.06 -24.69
C LYS A 272 -7.41 -6.52 -23.83
N VAL A 273 -6.94 -7.38 -22.95
CA VAL A 273 -5.78 -7.12 -22.09
C VAL A 273 -4.65 -8.03 -22.50
N VAL A 274 -3.49 -7.45 -22.80
CA VAL A 274 -2.24 -8.14 -23.05
C VAL A 274 -1.39 -8.06 -21.78
N TYR A 275 -0.95 -9.19 -21.27
CA TYR A 275 -0.13 -9.25 -20.07
C TYR A 275 1.34 -9.38 -20.42
N MET A 276 2.15 -8.56 -19.75
CA MET A 276 3.60 -8.52 -19.87
C MET A 276 4.20 -8.66 -18.47
N ASN A 277 5.19 -9.54 -18.32
CA ASN A 277 5.84 -9.77 -17.05
C ASN A 277 6.87 -8.66 -16.78
N PHE A 278 6.81 -8.10 -15.58
CA PHE A 278 7.84 -7.24 -15.01
C PHE A 278 8.04 -7.67 -13.56
N PRO A 279 8.76 -8.78 -13.31
CA PRO A 279 8.97 -9.24 -11.94
C PRO A 279 9.86 -8.25 -11.19
N LEU A 280 9.43 -7.80 -10.02
CA LEU A 280 10.14 -6.96 -9.07
C LEU A 280 11.16 -7.78 -8.27
N ASP A 281 11.97 -8.54 -9.01
CA ASP A 281 12.93 -9.50 -8.48
C ASP A 281 14.22 -9.45 -9.31
N GLY A 282 15.29 -8.93 -8.67
CA GLY A 282 16.60 -8.74 -9.29
C GLY A 282 17.30 -10.04 -9.72
N ASN A 283 16.76 -11.22 -9.39
CA ASN A 283 17.31 -12.50 -9.85
C ASN A 283 17.04 -12.77 -11.34
N CYS A 284 15.95 -12.24 -11.90
CA CYS A 284 15.63 -12.37 -13.32
C CYS A 284 15.37 -11.02 -14.01
N ASN A 285 15.05 -9.96 -13.26
CA ASN A 285 14.85 -8.63 -13.82
C ASN A 285 16.03 -7.71 -13.49
N ARG A 286 16.92 -7.52 -14.46
CA ARG A 286 18.10 -6.65 -14.34
C ARG A 286 17.78 -5.17 -14.08
N LEU A 287 16.53 -4.74 -14.30
CA LEU A 287 16.09 -3.37 -14.06
C LEU A 287 15.77 -3.12 -12.59
N VAL A 288 15.60 -4.19 -11.79
CA VAL A 288 15.33 -4.10 -10.35
C VAL A 288 16.65 -4.20 -9.59
N GLN A 289 16.99 -3.15 -8.84
CA GLN A 289 18.23 -3.11 -8.09
C GLN A 289 18.19 -4.03 -6.86
N GLY A 290 19.25 -4.83 -6.70
CA GLY A 290 19.47 -5.70 -5.56
C GLY A 290 18.86 -7.09 -5.73
N GLN A 291 19.68 -8.12 -5.48
CA GLN A 291 19.16 -9.47 -5.28
C GLN A 291 18.46 -9.51 -3.92
N ARG A 292 17.21 -9.97 -3.92
CA ARG A 292 16.42 -10.14 -2.70
C ARG A 292 16.31 -11.65 -2.41
N PRO A 293 17.07 -12.19 -1.45
CA PRO A 293 16.92 -13.59 -1.05
C PRO A 293 15.46 -13.86 -0.64
N GLY A 294 14.85 -14.89 -1.23
CA GLY A 294 13.43 -15.22 -0.98
C GLY A 294 12.41 -14.47 -1.86
N ALA A 295 12.86 -13.60 -2.77
CA ALA A 295 11.97 -13.07 -3.80
C ALA A 295 11.41 -14.22 -4.67
N SER A 296 10.13 -14.09 -4.99
CA SER A 296 9.32 -15.15 -5.60
C SER A 296 8.70 -14.71 -6.93
N SER A 297 8.96 -13.49 -7.37
CA SER A 297 8.32 -12.95 -8.56
C SER A 297 8.82 -13.59 -9.84
N CYS A 298 10.11 -13.97 -9.91
CA CYS A 298 10.65 -14.64 -11.08
C CYS A 298 9.97 -16.00 -11.34
N ILE A 299 9.71 -16.78 -10.28
CA ILE A 299 9.09 -18.08 -10.44
C ILE A 299 7.61 -17.97 -10.80
N ALA A 300 6.90 -16.97 -10.26
CA ALA A 300 5.52 -16.68 -10.63
C ALA A 300 5.41 -16.24 -12.12
N ALA A 301 6.28 -15.34 -12.57
CA ALA A 301 6.32 -14.92 -13.98
C ALA A 301 6.60 -16.11 -14.92
N THR A 302 7.58 -16.94 -14.58
CA THR A 302 7.92 -18.17 -15.33
C THR A 302 6.72 -19.13 -15.39
N ALA A 303 6.02 -19.31 -14.28
CA ALA A 303 4.82 -20.15 -14.20
C ALA A 303 3.72 -19.68 -15.14
N ALA A 304 3.46 -18.37 -15.16
CA ALA A 304 2.46 -17.78 -16.04
C ALA A 304 2.78 -18.02 -17.52
N LEU A 305 4.04 -17.80 -17.93
CA LEU A 305 4.52 -18.11 -19.29
C LEU A 305 4.35 -19.60 -19.63
N CYS A 306 4.62 -20.49 -18.68
CA CYS A 306 4.46 -21.93 -18.90
C CYS A 306 2.99 -22.38 -18.95
N GLY A 307 2.11 -21.72 -18.19
CA GLY A 307 0.66 -21.90 -18.32
C GLY A 307 0.15 -21.46 -19.70
N ASP A 308 0.67 -20.34 -20.21
CA ASP A 308 0.30 -19.81 -21.52
C ASP A 308 0.66 -20.74 -22.68
N ARG A 309 1.84 -21.37 -22.63
CA ARG A 309 2.25 -22.37 -23.65
C ARG A 309 1.30 -23.55 -23.80
N GLN A 310 0.49 -23.84 -22.78
CA GLN A 310 -0.52 -24.90 -22.80
C GLN A 310 -1.94 -24.35 -22.96
N GLY A 311 -2.10 -23.06 -23.30
CA GLY A 311 -3.41 -22.40 -23.45
C GLY A 311 -4.15 -22.23 -22.11
N LYS A 312 -3.45 -22.27 -20.98
CA LYS A 312 -4.02 -22.16 -19.62
C LYS A 312 -3.48 -20.95 -18.86
N PHE A 313 -3.05 -19.91 -19.58
CA PHE A 313 -2.56 -18.68 -18.97
C PHE A 313 -3.54 -18.13 -17.93
N LYS A 314 -4.80 -17.93 -18.31
CA LYS A 314 -5.80 -17.32 -17.42
C LYS A 314 -5.94 -18.08 -16.09
N THR A 315 -5.95 -19.41 -16.13
CA THR A 315 -6.06 -20.24 -14.92
C THR A 315 -4.86 -20.06 -13.99
N ILE A 316 -3.65 -20.05 -14.55
CA ILE A 316 -2.43 -19.80 -13.77
C ILE A 316 -2.37 -18.36 -13.26
N TYR A 317 -2.69 -17.40 -14.13
CA TYR A 317 -2.73 -15.97 -13.81
C TYR A 317 -3.67 -15.67 -12.63
N ASP A 318 -4.91 -16.12 -12.71
CA ASP A 318 -5.90 -15.93 -11.64
C ASP A 318 -5.47 -16.65 -10.35
N GLY A 319 -4.90 -17.85 -10.50
CA GLY A 319 -4.38 -18.62 -9.37
C GLY A 319 -3.21 -17.94 -8.64
N LEU A 320 -2.25 -17.39 -9.38
CA LEU A 320 -1.10 -16.68 -8.81
C LEU A 320 -1.55 -15.43 -8.04
N TYR A 321 -2.45 -14.63 -8.62
CA TYR A 321 -2.99 -13.46 -7.91
C TYR A 321 -3.84 -13.86 -6.70
N LYS A 322 -4.59 -14.96 -6.78
CA LYS A 322 -5.31 -15.51 -5.64
C LYS A 322 -4.36 -15.99 -4.53
N ASP A 323 -3.24 -16.60 -4.88
CA ASP A 323 -2.21 -16.96 -3.90
C ASP A 323 -1.69 -15.71 -3.18
N THR A 324 -1.38 -14.64 -3.92
CA THR A 324 -0.96 -13.35 -3.35
C THR A 324 -2.02 -12.73 -2.46
N GLU A 325 -3.28 -12.75 -2.86
CA GLU A 325 -4.42 -12.27 -2.06
C GLU A 325 -4.52 -13.02 -0.72
N ASN A 326 -4.27 -14.33 -0.73
CA ASN A 326 -4.30 -15.18 0.45
C ASN A 326 -2.99 -15.21 1.26
N GLY A 327 -1.99 -14.39 0.88
CA GLY A 327 -0.68 -14.37 1.54
C GLY A 327 0.15 -15.64 1.32
N VAL A 328 -0.13 -16.41 0.27
CA VAL A 328 0.63 -17.59 -0.12
C VAL A 328 1.83 -17.14 -0.96
N MET A 329 3.03 -17.45 -0.48
CA MET A 329 4.27 -17.17 -1.21
C MET A 329 4.40 -18.05 -2.46
N HIS A 330 4.78 -17.48 -3.61
CA HIS A 330 5.06 -18.26 -4.82
C HIS A 330 6.42 -18.94 -4.72
N SER A 331 6.42 -20.22 -4.40
CA SER A 331 7.60 -21.07 -4.34
C SER A 331 7.49 -22.17 -5.41
N PRO A 332 8.56 -22.94 -5.67
CA PRO A 332 8.47 -24.07 -6.59
C PRO A 332 7.34 -25.04 -6.22
N SER A 333 7.09 -25.27 -4.94
CA SER A 333 6.04 -26.19 -4.50
C SER A 333 4.64 -25.59 -4.67
N THR A 334 4.42 -24.32 -4.33
CA THR A 334 3.09 -23.70 -4.44
C THR A 334 2.69 -23.50 -5.90
N VAL A 335 3.62 -23.06 -6.75
CA VAL A 335 3.41 -22.95 -8.20
C VAL A 335 3.11 -24.30 -8.86
N LEU A 336 3.87 -25.35 -8.52
CA LEU A 336 3.60 -26.69 -9.07
C LEU A 336 2.26 -27.26 -8.59
N ASN A 337 1.87 -26.97 -7.36
CA ASN A 337 0.57 -27.35 -6.82
C ASN A 337 -0.58 -26.58 -7.47
N LEU A 338 -0.40 -25.30 -7.77
CA LEU A 338 -1.36 -24.52 -8.55
C LEU A 338 -1.51 -25.11 -9.96
N ALA A 339 -0.39 -25.41 -10.61
CA ALA A 339 -0.38 -25.99 -11.96
C ALA A 339 -1.05 -27.38 -12.00
N SER A 340 -0.80 -28.25 -11.01
CA SER A 340 -1.40 -29.59 -10.96
C SER A 340 -2.93 -29.56 -10.81
N LYS A 341 -3.46 -28.55 -10.12
CA LYS A 341 -4.90 -28.31 -9.98
C LYS A 341 -5.53 -27.67 -11.22
N SER A 342 -4.71 -27.19 -12.16
CA SER A 342 -5.15 -26.41 -13.32
C SER A 342 -5.30 -27.24 -14.61
N SER A 343 -5.31 -28.58 -14.49
CA SER A 343 -5.41 -29.52 -15.62
C SER A 343 -4.32 -29.32 -16.69
N LEU A 344 -3.11 -28.96 -16.25
CA LEU A 344 -1.92 -28.85 -17.10
C LEU A 344 -1.21 -30.19 -17.24
N ASN A 345 -0.51 -30.40 -18.36
CA ASN A 345 0.46 -31.47 -18.46
C ASN A 345 1.67 -31.12 -17.59
N MET A 346 1.78 -31.78 -16.44
CA MET A 346 2.82 -31.47 -15.45
C MET A 346 4.24 -31.80 -15.92
N ASN A 347 4.42 -32.73 -16.86
CA ASN A 347 5.73 -33.02 -17.42
C ASN A 347 6.19 -31.88 -18.32
N GLU A 348 5.31 -31.41 -19.21
CA GLU A 348 5.58 -30.25 -20.07
C GLU A 348 5.74 -28.97 -19.25
N PHE A 349 4.93 -28.79 -18.20
CA PHE A 349 5.01 -27.61 -17.35
C PHE A 349 6.36 -27.55 -16.61
N LYS A 350 6.79 -28.66 -15.98
CA LYS A 350 8.09 -28.74 -15.31
C LYS A 350 9.26 -28.53 -16.27
N ALA A 351 9.18 -29.13 -17.47
CA ALA A 351 10.19 -28.92 -18.51
C ALA A 351 10.25 -27.45 -18.94
N CYS A 352 9.08 -26.80 -19.11
CA CYS A 352 9.00 -25.39 -19.47
C CYS A 352 9.61 -24.49 -18.39
N MET A 353 9.35 -24.75 -17.11
CA MET A 353 9.84 -23.94 -15.97
C MET A 353 11.37 -23.84 -15.92
N GLY A 354 12.08 -24.87 -16.41
CA GLY A 354 13.54 -24.89 -16.50
C GLY A 354 14.09 -24.59 -17.90
N SER A 355 13.25 -24.25 -18.87
CA SER A 355 13.69 -24.13 -20.27
C SER A 355 14.29 -22.75 -20.58
N GLY A 356 15.40 -22.74 -21.32
CA GLY A 356 16.02 -21.50 -21.80
C GLY A 356 15.10 -20.68 -22.72
N VAL A 357 14.12 -21.31 -23.37
CA VAL A 357 13.09 -20.63 -24.18
C VAL A 357 12.19 -19.76 -23.28
N THR A 358 11.83 -20.24 -22.08
CA THR A 358 11.00 -19.45 -21.14
C THR A 358 11.79 -18.28 -20.57
N THR A 359 13.05 -18.51 -20.23
CA THR A 359 13.97 -17.44 -19.81
C THR A 359 14.13 -16.38 -20.91
N ALA A 360 14.29 -16.80 -22.16
CA ALA A 360 14.40 -15.88 -23.29
C ALA A 360 13.12 -15.05 -23.51
N GLN A 361 11.94 -15.66 -23.35
CA GLN A 361 10.67 -14.94 -23.42
C GLN A 361 10.53 -13.90 -22.28
N LEU A 362 10.84 -14.28 -21.05
CA LEU A 362 10.82 -13.35 -19.91
C LEU A 362 11.78 -12.19 -20.12
N ASN A 363 13.00 -12.47 -20.58
CA ASN A 363 13.98 -11.44 -20.91
C ASN A 363 13.50 -10.52 -22.03
N LYS A 364 12.82 -11.05 -23.07
CA LYS A 364 12.25 -10.23 -24.13
C LYS A 364 11.23 -9.21 -23.58
N GLU A 365 10.40 -9.61 -22.63
CA GLU A 365 9.42 -8.72 -22.00
C GLU A 365 10.11 -7.64 -21.14
N ILE A 366 11.16 -8.01 -20.42
CA ILE A 366 12.01 -7.08 -19.65
C ILE A 366 12.76 -6.10 -20.57
N ASP A 367 13.32 -6.57 -21.69
CA ASP A 367 13.99 -5.74 -22.70
C ASP A 367 13.05 -4.68 -23.29
N GLN A 368 11.79 -5.06 -23.51
CA GLN A 368 10.79 -4.10 -23.94
C GLN A 368 10.45 -3.10 -22.84
N ALA A 369 10.34 -3.56 -21.60
CA ALA A 369 10.09 -2.67 -20.46
C ALA A 369 11.22 -1.64 -20.28
N GLU A 370 12.48 -2.05 -20.49
CA GLU A 370 13.65 -1.15 -20.49
C GLU A 370 13.52 -0.08 -21.57
N LYS A 371 13.18 -0.47 -22.81
CA LYS A 371 12.98 0.46 -23.93
C LYS A 371 11.84 1.45 -23.68
N LEU A 372 10.82 1.02 -22.94
CA LEU A 372 9.68 1.84 -22.53
C LEU A 372 9.96 2.65 -21.24
N ASN A 373 11.16 2.53 -20.66
CA ASN A 373 11.56 3.16 -19.40
C ASN A 373 10.58 2.88 -18.24
N ILE A 374 10.10 1.64 -18.14
CA ILE A 374 9.20 1.22 -17.07
C ILE A 374 10.01 1.06 -15.77
N GLN A 375 9.62 1.79 -14.74
CA GLN A 375 10.28 1.81 -13.43
C GLN A 375 9.41 1.25 -12.30
N SER A 376 8.13 0.99 -12.55
CA SER A 376 7.19 0.51 -11.54
C SER A 376 6.08 -0.34 -12.14
N THR A 377 5.40 -1.09 -11.26
CA THR A 377 4.24 -1.90 -11.61
C THR A 377 3.02 -1.53 -10.75
N PRO A 378 1.80 -1.58 -11.29
CA PRO A 378 1.49 -1.83 -12.69
C PRO A 378 1.83 -0.63 -13.58
N SER A 379 2.24 -0.91 -14.81
CA SER A 379 2.36 0.08 -15.88
C SER A 379 1.41 -0.30 -17.01
N LEU A 380 0.53 0.62 -17.38
CA LEU A 380 -0.54 0.38 -18.34
C LEU A 380 -0.35 1.20 -19.62
N PHE A 381 -0.71 0.59 -20.75
CA PHE A 381 -0.78 1.25 -22.05
C PHE A 381 -2.12 0.94 -22.68
N ILE A 382 -2.74 1.92 -23.34
CA ILE A 382 -3.97 1.71 -24.11
C ILE A 382 -3.73 2.18 -25.53
N ASN A 383 -3.94 1.30 -26.51
CA ASN A 383 -3.68 1.56 -27.94
C ASN A 383 -2.30 2.23 -28.15
N ASN A 384 -1.27 1.61 -27.58
CA ASN A 384 0.12 2.02 -27.63
C ASN A 384 0.48 3.34 -26.93
N LYS A 385 -0.42 3.97 -26.18
CA LYS A 385 -0.14 5.17 -25.38
C LYS A 385 -0.08 4.84 -23.90
N ALA A 386 0.91 5.38 -23.19
CA ALA A 386 1.09 5.15 -21.76
C ALA A 386 -0.01 5.84 -20.94
N LEU A 387 -0.58 5.12 -19.97
CA LEU A 387 -1.27 5.77 -18.85
C LEU A 387 -0.24 6.32 -17.86
N ASP A 388 -0.72 7.15 -16.93
CA ASP A 388 0.13 7.57 -15.82
C ASP A 388 0.46 6.36 -14.94
N PRO A 389 1.67 6.30 -14.33
CA PRO A 389 2.09 5.15 -13.54
C PRO A 389 1.16 4.86 -12.37
N GLY A 390 1.02 3.57 -12.01
CA GLY A 390 0.21 3.12 -10.88
C GLY A 390 -1.11 2.48 -11.27
N SER A 391 -1.94 2.19 -10.25
CA SER A 391 -3.30 1.67 -10.49
C SER A 391 -4.18 2.78 -11.04
N PRO A 392 -4.87 2.59 -12.18
CA PRO A 392 -5.72 3.63 -12.73
C PRO A 392 -6.96 3.83 -11.84
N ASP A 393 -7.43 5.06 -11.78
CA ASP A 393 -8.79 5.35 -11.30
C ASP A 393 -9.80 4.64 -12.22
N GLU A 394 -10.72 3.88 -11.61
CA GLU A 394 -11.63 3.00 -12.35
C GLU A 394 -12.62 3.79 -13.21
N ASP A 395 -13.16 4.89 -12.68
CA ASP A 395 -14.13 5.72 -13.38
C ASP A 395 -13.48 6.46 -14.56
N TYR A 396 -12.26 6.96 -14.37
CA TYR A 396 -11.47 7.50 -15.47
C TYR A 396 -11.19 6.46 -16.54
N LEU A 397 -10.74 5.25 -16.16
CA LEU A 397 -10.46 4.18 -17.12
C LEU A 397 -11.71 3.82 -17.91
N ARG A 398 -12.84 3.65 -17.24
CA ARG A 398 -14.15 3.39 -17.86
C ARG A 398 -14.56 4.51 -18.82
N ALA A 399 -14.40 5.78 -18.42
CA ALA A 399 -14.71 6.93 -19.27
C ALA A 399 -13.82 6.98 -20.51
N LEU A 400 -12.51 6.72 -20.36
CA LEU A 400 -11.56 6.66 -21.47
C LEU A 400 -11.89 5.51 -22.44
N LEU A 401 -12.23 4.33 -21.94
CA LEU A 401 -12.63 3.20 -22.78
C LEU A 401 -13.92 3.52 -23.55
N LYS A 402 -14.94 4.11 -22.92
CA LYS A 402 -16.16 4.58 -23.63
C LYS A 402 -15.82 5.57 -24.74
N TYR A 403 -14.94 6.53 -24.46
CA TYR A 403 -14.49 7.48 -25.46
C TYR A 403 -13.79 6.80 -26.65
N LEU A 404 -12.89 5.85 -26.39
CA LEU A 404 -12.17 5.12 -27.42
C LEU A 404 -13.07 4.20 -28.24
N VAL A 405 -14.05 3.54 -27.61
CA VAL A 405 -15.06 2.71 -28.30
C VAL A 405 -15.85 3.56 -29.29
N ASN A 406 -16.29 4.75 -28.90
CA ASN A 406 -17.07 5.63 -29.77
C ASN A 406 -16.26 6.21 -30.94
N LYS A 407 -14.93 6.11 -30.88
CA LYS A 407 -14.00 6.61 -31.88
C LYS A 407 -13.53 5.53 -32.87
N ALA A 408 -13.51 4.27 -32.42
CA ALA A 408 -13.16 3.08 -33.21
C ALA A 408 -14.31 2.69 -34.14
#